data_AF-A0AAX4NG87-F1
#
_entry.id   AF-A0AAX4NG87-F1
#
_cell.length_a   1.000
_cell.length_b   1.000
_cell.length_c   1.000
_cell.angle_alpha   90.00
_cell.angle_beta   90.00
_cell.angle_gamma   90.00
#
_symmetry.space_group_name_H-M   'P 1'
#
loop_
_entity.id
_entity.type
_entity.pdbx_description
1 polymer ?
#
loop_
_entity_poly.entity_id
_entity_poly.type
_entity_poly.pdbx_seq_one_letter_code
_entity_poly.pdbx_strand_id
1 'polypeptide(L)'
;MYSSKSLISVKEAFERIDRYLKPIEDTETIPITEAYGRISSEDVYSGMDNPPFDRSEVDGFAVRLSDLSSQNSENNSLKIGGRIDIGISPTTRYEKGVCIQISTGSVIPEGFDAVYRIEDVKVTGDVVTFPGKLKKFSNIAKAGSDVLTGDLVLNKFKMITEKEMGTLTILGIQNVSVFCRVRIGVLSSGNELVNPGDELKPGQSYEGNSTFISAILKKYNVFLTTSYGIVPDSEDETVKVLEKAFHDNLIVVTTGGSSAGEMDYIGKIASRYSPGIIFHGVDMKPGKPTFFAVNGKNFMIGLPGFPVSAFISFTQIFLKKLLEIAHFPILYEELGAQLAIGTAIKRGSSNFIPTILYGSDRLYAFPLTGESGSLSRILKSDGILRVNSSERYLKAGENVTVLSLNESPHLSAGVLVGHIDPIMDTIFSISRKYFSSYRTSQEEGLMCLEAGSANLMGMRLKSASKDPKENERRYKLLRIFSSELGIVFREGKNIRHNDGEEIGEIVLGIPESGTYPENIIETCINKLNSQTMVDISRVEYPNLKGIALAVRNGMIQAGMGNRDTASRYRLDFMPVLDETYYIAASEKTLDKFHNILKKFGNEGLKILKENYRHYKINEELFLE
;
A
#
# COMPACT_ATOMS: atom_id res chain seq x y z
N MET A 1 -22.82 -20.85 -18.19
CA MET A 1 -21.37 -20.99 -17.86
C MET A 1 -20.54 -20.61 -19.08
N TYR A 2 -19.37 -20.01 -18.87
CA TYR A 2 -18.49 -19.54 -19.95
C TYR A 2 -17.59 -20.68 -20.46
N SER A 3 -17.37 -20.75 -21.77
CA SER A 3 -16.34 -21.61 -22.38
C SER A 3 -15.07 -20.78 -22.64
N SER A 4 -13.94 -21.42 -22.91
CA SER A 4 -12.73 -20.69 -23.35
C SER A 4 -12.96 -19.85 -24.62
N LYS A 5 -14.00 -20.15 -25.41
CA LYS A 5 -14.42 -19.38 -26.59
C LYS A 5 -15.31 -18.18 -26.29
N SER A 6 -15.71 -17.95 -25.03
CA SER A 6 -16.61 -16.86 -24.64
C SER A 6 -15.98 -15.82 -23.69
N LEU A 7 -14.65 -15.85 -23.53
CA LEU A 7 -13.94 -14.83 -22.74
C LEU A 7 -13.93 -13.51 -23.50
N ILE A 8 -14.19 -12.42 -22.80
CA ILE A 8 -14.07 -11.08 -23.36
C ILE A 8 -12.74 -10.44 -22.94
N SER A 9 -12.20 -9.55 -23.78
CA SER A 9 -11.00 -8.80 -23.40
C SER A 9 -11.26 -7.86 -22.21
N VAL A 10 -10.22 -7.44 -21.50
CA VAL A 10 -10.33 -6.41 -20.44
C VAL A 10 -10.93 -5.11 -20.97
N LYS A 11 -10.55 -4.71 -22.19
CA LYS A 11 -11.09 -3.52 -22.85
C LYS A 11 -12.60 -3.66 -23.08
N GLU A 12 -13.01 -4.80 -23.62
CA GLU A 12 -14.43 -5.07 -23.85
C GLU A 12 -15.21 -5.12 -22.53
N ALA A 13 -14.64 -5.67 -21.46
CA ALA A 13 -15.27 -5.65 -20.13
C ALA A 13 -15.59 -4.22 -19.68
N PHE A 14 -14.65 -3.27 -19.83
CA PHE A 14 -14.91 -1.85 -19.56
C PHE A 14 -16.04 -1.28 -20.44
N GLU A 15 -16.01 -1.52 -21.75
CA GLU A 15 -17.05 -1.05 -22.68
C GLU A 15 -18.43 -1.63 -22.32
N ARG A 16 -18.49 -2.87 -21.83
CA ARG A 16 -19.74 -3.48 -21.35
C ARG A 16 -20.22 -2.86 -20.04
N ILE A 17 -19.32 -2.55 -19.10
CA ILE A 17 -19.67 -1.89 -17.83
C ILE A 17 -20.22 -0.49 -18.11
N ASP A 18 -19.54 0.31 -18.94
CA ASP A 18 -19.87 1.71 -19.23
C ASP A 18 -21.24 1.90 -19.89
N ARG A 19 -21.74 0.85 -20.56
CA ARG A 19 -23.09 0.87 -21.13
C ARG A 19 -24.18 0.90 -20.06
N TYR A 20 -23.96 0.27 -18.91
CA TYR A 20 -24.98 0.10 -17.87
C TYR A 20 -24.71 0.94 -16.63
N LEU A 21 -23.45 0.99 -16.17
CA LEU A 21 -23.08 1.71 -14.96
C LEU A 21 -22.90 3.19 -15.29
N LYS A 22 -23.85 4.03 -14.83
CA LYS A 22 -23.85 5.48 -15.08
C LYS A 22 -23.43 6.27 -13.84
N PRO A 23 -22.85 7.46 -14.01
CA PRO A 23 -22.53 8.31 -12.88
C PRO A 23 -23.76 8.63 -12.03
N ILE A 24 -23.55 8.74 -10.72
CA ILE A 24 -24.63 9.09 -9.79
C ILE A 24 -25.04 10.55 -10.00
N GLU A 25 -26.35 10.79 -9.93
CA GLU A 25 -26.92 12.15 -10.02
C GLU A 25 -27.56 12.58 -8.70
N ASP A 26 -27.81 11.63 -7.78
CA ASP A 26 -28.35 11.93 -6.45
C ASP A 26 -27.35 12.79 -5.66
N THR A 27 -27.89 13.81 -4.99
CA THR A 27 -27.11 14.77 -4.21
C THR A 27 -27.65 14.89 -2.80
N GLU A 28 -26.80 15.33 -1.87
CA GLU A 28 -27.13 15.61 -0.49
C GLU A 28 -26.38 16.86 -0.01
N THR A 29 -26.97 17.60 0.93
CA THR A 29 -26.31 18.72 1.60
C THR A 29 -25.82 18.26 2.96
N ILE A 30 -24.52 18.45 3.21
CA ILE A 30 -23.87 18.00 4.45
C ILE A 30 -23.10 19.15 5.12
N PRO A 31 -22.83 19.07 6.44
CA PRO A 31 -21.92 19.98 7.11
C PRO A 31 -20.53 19.95 6.46
N ILE A 32 -19.89 21.12 6.32
CA ILE A 32 -18.55 21.23 5.74
C ILE A 32 -17.51 20.36 6.48
N THR A 33 -17.70 20.16 7.79
CA THR A 33 -16.88 19.32 8.65
C THR A 33 -16.88 17.83 8.28
N GLU A 34 -17.87 17.38 7.51
CA GLU A 34 -18.00 15.99 7.05
C GLU A 34 -17.67 15.82 5.55
N ALA A 35 -17.28 16.91 4.89
CA ALA A 35 -17.14 16.97 3.43
C ALA A 35 -15.79 16.49 2.90
N TYR A 36 -14.79 16.21 3.75
CA TYR A 36 -13.47 15.76 3.32
C TYR A 36 -13.57 14.52 2.41
N GLY A 37 -12.97 14.57 1.22
CA GLY A 37 -13.00 13.48 0.24
C GLY A 37 -14.35 13.25 -0.44
N ARG A 38 -15.34 14.13 -0.23
CA ARG A 38 -16.61 14.16 -0.99
C ARG A 38 -16.44 14.98 -2.26
N ILE A 39 -17.34 14.81 -3.23
CA ILE A 39 -17.34 15.53 -4.51
C ILE A 39 -18.49 16.54 -4.52
N SER A 40 -18.21 17.81 -4.78
CA SER A 40 -19.22 18.87 -4.91
C SER A 40 -20.20 18.60 -6.05
N SER A 41 -21.49 18.79 -5.80
CA SER A 41 -22.54 18.62 -6.81
C SER A 41 -22.97 19.92 -7.49
N GLU A 42 -22.50 21.07 -6.99
CA GLU A 42 -22.75 22.40 -7.51
C GLU A 42 -21.53 23.31 -7.37
N ASP A 43 -21.55 24.40 -8.11
CA ASP A 43 -20.61 25.51 -7.96
C ASP A 43 -20.95 26.28 -6.68
N VAL A 44 -19.95 26.64 -5.89
CA VAL A 44 -20.11 27.43 -4.67
C VAL A 44 -19.47 28.80 -4.88
N TYR A 45 -20.26 29.84 -4.68
CA TYR A 45 -19.83 31.23 -4.81
C TYR A 45 -19.70 31.89 -3.44
N SER A 46 -18.74 32.81 -3.29
CA SER A 46 -18.58 33.55 -2.05
C SER A 46 -19.78 34.47 -1.81
N GLY A 47 -20.38 34.40 -0.61
CA GLY A 47 -21.43 35.32 -0.17
C GLY A 47 -20.89 36.61 0.47
N MET A 48 -19.56 36.75 0.57
CA MET A 48 -18.91 37.88 1.22
C MET A 48 -17.56 38.20 0.59
N ASP A 49 -17.05 39.40 0.85
CA ASP A 49 -15.69 39.78 0.51
C ASP A 49 -14.70 39.23 1.55
N ASN A 50 -13.51 38.84 1.11
CA ASN A 50 -12.37 38.51 1.96
C ASN A 50 -11.16 39.40 1.59
N PRO A 51 -10.60 40.18 2.54
CA PRO A 51 -11.20 40.49 3.84
C PRO A 51 -12.53 41.26 3.68
N PRO A 52 -13.44 41.21 4.67
CA PRO A 52 -14.76 41.87 4.57
C PRO A 52 -14.74 43.39 4.78
N PHE A 53 -13.60 43.93 5.19
CA PHE A 53 -13.36 45.35 5.44
C PHE A 53 -11.88 45.66 5.27
N ASP A 54 -11.54 46.93 5.05
CA ASP A 54 -10.16 47.39 5.07
C ASP A 54 -9.55 47.08 6.45
N ARG A 55 -8.48 46.30 6.47
CA ARG A 55 -7.80 45.89 7.71
C ARG A 55 -6.31 46.15 7.64
N SER A 56 -5.70 46.36 8.79
CA SER A 56 -4.25 46.52 8.84
C SER A 56 -3.50 45.21 8.60
N GLU A 57 -2.39 45.29 7.86
CA GLU A 57 -1.46 44.16 7.66
C GLU A 57 -0.35 44.13 8.71
N VAL A 58 -0.25 45.14 9.57
CA VAL A 58 0.84 45.32 10.53
C VAL A 58 0.32 45.88 11.86
N ASP A 59 1.07 45.66 12.94
CA ASP A 59 0.85 46.39 14.19
C ASP A 59 1.43 47.79 14.06
N GLY A 60 0.69 48.82 14.51
CA GLY A 60 1.16 50.18 14.35
C GLY A 60 0.12 51.27 14.54
N PHE A 61 0.22 52.31 13.72
CA PHE A 61 -0.59 53.53 13.84
C PHE A 61 -1.22 53.89 12.50
N ALA A 62 -2.55 53.81 12.44
CA ALA A 62 -3.34 54.37 11.35
C ALA A 62 -3.23 55.89 11.37
N VAL A 63 -2.94 56.48 10.21
CA VAL A 63 -2.89 57.93 10.00
C VAL A 63 -3.75 58.35 8.82
N ARG A 64 -4.18 59.62 8.83
CA ARG A 64 -4.59 60.31 7.62
C ARG A 64 -3.36 60.98 7.05
N LEU A 65 -2.96 60.65 5.83
CA LEU A 65 -1.77 61.24 5.20
C LEU A 65 -1.87 62.77 5.05
N SER A 66 -3.08 63.34 5.11
CA SER A 66 -3.33 64.79 5.12
C SER A 66 -3.03 65.48 6.47
N ASP A 67 -3.00 64.72 7.56
CA ASP A 67 -2.77 65.27 8.90
C ASP A 67 -1.25 65.44 9.18
N LEU A 68 -0.39 64.91 8.32
CA LEU A 68 1.07 65.06 8.39
C LEU A 68 1.50 66.40 7.76
N SER A 69 2.22 67.23 8.54
CA SER A 69 2.61 68.61 8.18
C SER A 69 3.43 68.74 6.88
N SER A 70 4.26 67.75 6.57
CA SER A 70 4.93 67.60 5.28
C SER A 70 5.28 66.13 5.09
N GLN A 71 4.80 65.51 4.01
CA GLN A 71 5.09 64.10 3.73
C GLN A 71 6.58 63.80 3.50
N ASN A 72 7.43 64.82 3.32
CA ASN A 72 8.88 64.67 3.16
C ASN A 72 9.67 65.00 4.44
N SER A 73 9.00 65.30 5.56
CA SER A 73 9.64 65.59 6.85
C SER A 73 9.82 64.33 7.67
N GLU A 74 11.01 64.14 8.26
CA GLU A 74 11.32 62.99 9.12
C GLU A 74 10.76 63.10 10.55
N ASN A 75 10.09 64.22 10.89
CA ASN A 75 9.63 64.53 12.25
C ASN A 75 8.15 64.94 12.33
N ASN A 76 7.27 64.32 11.52
CA ASN A 76 5.82 64.56 11.69
C ASN A 76 5.36 63.92 13.01
N SER A 77 4.67 64.67 13.86
CA SER A 77 4.19 64.18 15.15
C SER A 77 2.68 64.34 15.29
N LEU A 78 1.98 63.26 15.64
CA LEU A 78 0.54 63.27 15.90
C LEU A 78 0.27 62.72 17.31
N LYS A 79 -0.83 63.16 17.93
CA LYS A 79 -1.30 62.57 19.19
C LYS A 79 -1.99 61.24 18.93
N ILE A 80 -1.91 60.32 19.89
CA ILE A 80 -2.70 59.09 19.90
C ILE A 80 -4.14 59.46 20.29
N GLY A 81 -5.03 59.46 19.31
CA GLY A 81 -6.45 59.82 19.50
C GLY A 81 -7.32 58.64 19.97
N GLY A 82 -6.75 57.43 20.03
CA GLY A 82 -7.44 56.24 20.46
C GLY A 82 -6.73 54.97 20.01
N ARG A 83 -7.38 53.84 20.30
CA ARG A 83 -6.93 52.50 19.92
C ARG A 83 -8.12 51.69 19.39
N ILE A 84 -7.88 50.86 18.37
CA ILE A 84 -8.85 49.87 17.89
C ILE A 84 -8.23 48.49 18.12
N ASP A 85 -8.93 47.69 18.92
CA ASP A 85 -8.58 46.29 19.16
C ASP A 85 -9.16 45.38 18.08
N ILE A 86 -8.50 44.25 17.85
CA ILE A 86 -8.96 43.23 16.90
C ILE A 86 -10.38 42.75 17.26
N GLY A 87 -11.24 42.65 16.25
CA GLY A 87 -12.65 42.25 16.42
C GLY A 87 -13.59 43.38 16.88
N ILE A 88 -13.08 44.59 17.16
CA ILE A 88 -13.88 45.75 17.54
C ILE A 88 -14.01 46.71 16.35
N SER A 89 -15.25 47.06 16.00
CA SER A 89 -15.51 48.13 15.02
C SER A 89 -15.40 49.49 15.70
N PRO A 90 -14.78 50.50 15.05
CA PRO A 90 -14.74 51.86 15.59
C PRO A 90 -16.15 52.45 15.72
N THR A 91 -16.50 52.92 16.92
CA THR A 91 -17.84 53.44 17.26
C THR A 91 -17.93 54.97 17.26
N THR A 92 -16.81 55.66 17.08
CA THR A 92 -16.73 57.13 17.16
C THR A 92 -15.91 57.70 16.00
N ARG A 93 -16.19 58.94 15.62
CA ARG A 93 -15.36 59.69 14.67
C ARG A 93 -14.16 60.27 15.41
N TYR A 94 -12.97 60.02 14.88
CA TYR A 94 -11.73 60.56 15.43
C TYR A 94 -11.47 61.99 14.94
N GLU A 95 -10.97 62.85 15.83
CA GLU A 95 -10.59 64.23 15.53
C GLU A 95 -9.53 64.32 14.42
N LYS A 96 -9.35 65.50 13.82
CA LYS A 96 -8.27 65.75 12.86
C LYS A 96 -6.94 65.92 13.60
N GLY A 97 -5.83 65.50 13.00
CA GLY A 97 -4.50 65.66 13.60
C GLY A 97 -4.14 64.57 14.63
N VAL A 98 -4.83 63.44 14.62
CA VAL A 98 -4.56 62.30 15.51
C VAL A 98 -4.20 61.06 14.71
N CYS A 99 -3.43 60.17 15.33
CA CYS A 99 -3.19 58.80 14.86
C CYS A 99 -3.92 57.82 15.77
N ILE A 100 -4.27 56.65 15.24
CA ILE A 100 -4.98 55.61 15.97
C ILE A 100 -4.09 54.38 16.07
N GLN A 101 -3.85 53.91 17.30
CA GLN A 101 -3.12 52.68 17.51
C GLN A 101 -3.98 51.49 17.06
N ILE A 102 -3.43 50.64 16.21
CA ILE A 102 -4.14 49.47 15.68
C ILE A 102 -3.21 48.26 15.68
N SER A 103 -3.82 47.07 15.79
CA SER A 103 -3.12 45.81 15.60
C SER A 103 -3.42 45.21 14.22
N THR A 104 -2.58 44.29 13.78
CA THR A 104 -2.75 43.46 12.58
C THR A 104 -4.13 42.82 12.58
N GLY A 105 -4.85 42.94 11.46
CA GLY A 105 -6.22 42.46 11.31
C GLY A 105 -7.31 43.39 11.84
N SER A 106 -6.97 44.48 12.54
CA SER A 106 -7.95 45.47 13.01
C SER A 106 -8.51 46.28 11.84
N VAL A 107 -9.78 46.67 11.95
CA VAL A 107 -10.49 47.51 10.98
C VAL A 107 -9.78 48.87 10.87
N ILE A 108 -9.58 49.36 9.63
CA ILE A 108 -9.11 50.72 9.40
C ILE A 108 -10.28 51.69 9.61
N PRO A 109 -10.16 52.68 10.52
CA PRO A 109 -11.23 53.63 10.76
C PRO A 109 -11.50 54.56 9.58
N GLU A 110 -12.75 55.03 9.46
CA GLU A 110 -13.19 55.88 8.35
C GLU A 110 -12.28 57.12 8.18
N GLY A 111 -11.81 57.32 6.95
CA GLY A 111 -10.96 58.46 6.58
C GLY A 111 -9.47 58.30 6.88
N PHE A 112 -9.05 57.20 7.52
CA PHE A 112 -7.63 56.83 7.64
C PHE A 112 -7.18 56.07 6.40
N ASP A 113 -5.97 56.37 5.91
CA ASP A 113 -5.54 55.93 4.59
C ASP A 113 -4.10 55.43 4.51
N ALA A 114 -3.41 55.21 5.63
CA ALA A 114 -2.18 54.43 5.71
C ALA A 114 -1.89 53.96 7.14
N VAL A 115 -1.05 52.93 7.30
CA VAL A 115 -0.61 52.45 8.62
C VAL A 115 0.92 52.43 8.67
N TYR A 116 1.51 53.15 9.62
CA TYR A 116 2.93 53.02 9.93
C TYR A 116 3.14 51.87 10.90
N ARG A 117 4.14 51.02 10.65
CA ARG A 117 4.50 49.92 11.54
C ARG A 117 5.00 50.47 12.88
N ILE A 118 4.73 49.76 13.96
CA ILE A 118 5.16 50.19 15.30
C ILE A 118 6.68 50.30 15.41
N GLU A 119 7.43 49.48 14.66
CA GLU A 119 8.90 49.50 14.63
C GLU A 119 9.47 50.69 13.88
N ASP A 120 8.68 51.31 12.99
CA ASP A 120 9.13 52.44 12.17
C ASP A 120 8.96 53.78 12.90
N VAL A 121 8.18 53.84 13.98
CA VAL A 121 7.81 55.11 14.63
C VAL A 121 8.43 55.27 16.01
N LYS A 122 8.56 56.52 16.46
CA LYS A 122 9.00 56.83 17.83
C LYS A 122 7.82 57.29 18.67
N VAL A 123 7.52 56.56 19.74
CA VAL A 123 6.44 56.91 20.68
C VAL A 123 7.03 57.61 21.90
N THR A 124 6.52 58.79 22.26
CA THR A 124 6.89 59.52 23.48
C THR A 124 5.64 60.05 24.16
N GLY A 125 5.21 59.41 25.25
CA GLY A 125 3.95 59.76 25.93
C GLY A 125 2.72 59.45 25.05
N ASP A 126 1.88 60.46 24.83
CA ASP A 126 0.69 60.40 23.95
C ASP A 126 0.99 60.83 22.51
N VAL A 127 2.25 61.03 22.14
CA VAL A 127 2.67 61.51 20.82
C VAL A 127 3.49 60.46 20.08
N VAL A 128 3.20 60.29 18.79
CA VAL A 128 3.92 59.41 17.87
C VAL A 128 4.60 60.26 16.81
N THR A 129 5.90 60.05 16.62
CA THR A 129 6.70 60.66 15.55
C THR A 129 6.90 59.66 14.42
N PHE A 130 6.54 60.07 13.21
CA PHE A 130 6.52 59.25 12.00
C PHE A 130 7.70 59.60 11.08
N PRO A 131 8.42 58.59 10.57
CA PRO A 131 9.50 58.81 9.61
C PRO A 131 8.93 59.03 8.20
N GLY A 132 9.61 59.83 7.38
CA GLY A 132 9.47 59.91 5.92
C GLY A 132 8.06 59.80 5.30
N LYS A 133 8.02 59.48 4.01
CA LYS A 133 6.78 59.38 3.24
C LYS A 133 6.25 57.94 3.19
N LEU A 134 5.00 57.76 3.56
CA LEU A 134 4.24 56.54 3.31
C LEU A 134 3.26 56.74 2.14
N LYS A 135 3.03 55.71 1.32
CA LYS A 135 2.07 55.79 0.21
C LYS A 135 0.64 55.60 0.75
N LYS A 136 -0.33 56.18 0.05
CA LYS A 136 -1.74 55.94 0.35
C LYS A 136 -2.04 54.44 0.21
N PHE A 137 -2.75 53.90 1.20
CA PHE A 137 -3.10 52.50 1.41
C PHE A 137 -1.92 51.57 1.71
N SER A 138 -0.76 52.08 2.11
CA SER A 138 0.32 51.21 2.59
C SER A 138 -0.07 50.48 3.88
N ASN A 139 0.27 49.19 3.93
CA ASN A 139 0.01 48.28 5.04
C ASN A 139 -1.48 48.13 5.39
N ILE A 140 -2.34 48.28 4.36
CA ILE A 140 -3.78 48.08 4.44
C ILE A 140 -4.18 47.04 3.39
N ALA A 141 -4.71 45.91 3.85
CA ALA A 141 -5.41 44.96 3.00
C ALA A 141 -6.83 45.48 2.79
N LYS A 142 -7.16 45.82 1.54
CA LYS A 142 -8.47 46.37 1.20
C LYS A 142 -9.55 45.30 1.25
N ALA A 143 -10.78 45.71 1.56
CA ALA A 143 -11.94 44.83 1.47
C ALA A 143 -11.98 44.16 0.08
N GLY A 144 -12.17 42.84 0.05
CA GLY A 144 -12.28 42.06 -1.18
C GLY A 144 -10.99 41.96 -2.01
N SER A 145 -9.82 42.27 -1.45
CA SER A 145 -8.54 42.17 -2.19
C SER A 145 -8.12 40.74 -2.53
N ASP A 146 -8.73 39.73 -1.91
CA ASP A 146 -8.43 38.30 -2.12
C ASP A 146 -9.62 37.57 -2.77
N VAL A 147 -10.79 37.59 -2.12
CA VAL A 147 -12.04 37.01 -2.65
C VAL A 147 -13.13 38.07 -2.63
N LEU A 148 -13.85 38.21 -3.73
CA LEU A 148 -15.01 39.08 -3.84
C LEU A 148 -16.31 38.30 -3.70
N THR A 149 -17.35 38.99 -3.22
CA THR A 149 -18.71 38.50 -3.26
C THR A 149 -19.07 38.14 -4.71
N GLY A 150 -19.55 36.91 -4.92
CA GLY A 150 -19.87 36.37 -6.24
C GLY A 150 -18.72 35.64 -6.93
N ASP A 151 -17.51 35.61 -6.37
CA ASP A 151 -16.42 34.79 -6.90
C ASP A 151 -16.71 33.29 -6.72
N LEU A 152 -16.33 32.49 -7.72
CA LEU A 152 -16.41 31.04 -7.66
C LEU A 152 -15.29 30.48 -6.77
N VAL A 153 -15.65 29.88 -5.64
CA VAL A 153 -14.69 29.37 -4.63
C VAL A 153 -14.61 27.85 -4.57
N LEU A 154 -15.61 27.15 -5.11
CA LEU A 154 -15.55 25.70 -5.35
C LEU A 154 -16.26 25.38 -6.67
N ASN A 155 -15.60 24.67 -7.57
CA ASN A 155 -16.25 24.17 -8.80
C ASN A 155 -17.10 22.94 -8.49
N LYS A 156 -18.18 22.73 -9.23
CA LYS A 156 -18.87 21.44 -9.32
C LYS A 156 -17.90 20.35 -9.79
N PHE A 157 -18.10 19.11 -9.32
CA PHE A 157 -17.22 17.95 -9.58
C PHE A 157 -15.81 18.07 -8.98
N LYS A 158 -15.61 18.98 -8.03
CA LYS A 158 -14.34 19.10 -7.31
C LYS A 158 -14.36 18.21 -6.06
N MET A 159 -13.30 17.44 -5.87
CA MET A 159 -13.06 16.77 -4.60
C MET A 159 -12.70 17.80 -3.53
N ILE A 160 -13.42 17.77 -2.42
CA ILE A 160 -13.23 18.65 -1.27
C ILE A 160 -12.07 18.09 -0.42
N THR A 161 -10.99 18.84 -0.30
CA THR A 161 -9.83 18.50 0.55
C THR A 161 -9.76 19.42 1.76
N GLU A 162 -8.69 19.34 2.55
CA GLU A 162 -8.42 20.25 3.67
C GLU A 162 -8.40 21.73 3.25
N LYS A 163 -7.96 22.01 2.01
CA LYS A 163 -7.87 23.37 1.46
C LYS A 163 -9.26 23.93 1.19
N GLU A 164 -10.09 23.20 0.43
CA GLU A 164 -11.45 23.63 0.13
C GLU A 164 -12.28 23.76 1.42
N MET A 165 -12.16 22.82 2.37
CA MET A 165 -12.86 22.91 3.66
C MET A 165 -12.47 24.17 4.44
N GLY A 166 -11.17 24.47 4.54
CA GLY A 166 -10.67 25.65 5.25
C GLY A 166 -11.15 26.95 4.60
N THR A 167 -11.01 27.07 3.28
CA THR A 167 -11.45 28.24 2.53
C THR A 167 -12.95 28.48 2.68
N LEU A 168 -13.79 27.46 2.47
CA LEU A 168 -15.24 27.59 2.59
C LEU A 168 -15.65 27.98 4.02
N THR A 169 -15.00 27.41 5.03
CA THR A 169 -15.26 27.75 6.44
C THR A 169 -14.90 29.21 6.75
N ILE A 170 -13.77 29.71 6.25
CA ILE A 170 -13.34 31.11 6.43
C ILE A 170 -14.35 32.08 5.78
N LEU A 171 -14.94 31.68 4.65
CA LEU A 171 -15.99 32.42 3.96
C LEU A 171 -17.40 32.26 4.61
N GLY A 172 -17.48 31.61 5.78
CA GLY A 172 -18.72 31.45 6.53
C GLY A 172 -19.66 30.35 6.02
N ILE A 173 -19.21 29.49 5.11
CA ILE A 173 -20.02 28.43 4.52
C ILE A 173 -20.04 27.21 5.46
N GLN A 174 -21.22 26.91 6.00
CA GLN A 174 -21.41 25.84 6.98
C GLN A 174 -21.77 24.49 6.35
N ASN A 175 -22.45 24.51 5.21
CA ASN A 175 -22.93 23.31 4.52
C ASN A 175 -22.57 23.39 3.04
N VAL A 176 -22.37 22.23 2.42
CA VAL A 176 -22.04 22.11 1.00
C VAL A 176 -22.85 20.98 0.37
N SER A 177 -23.33 21.19 -0.85
CA SER A 177 -24.01 20.16 -1.63
C SER A 177 -22.99 19.26 -2.33
N VAL A 178 -23.13 17.96 -2.13
CA VAL A 178 -22.23 16.92 -2.64
C VAL A 178 -23.02 15.82 -3.34
N PHE A 179 -22.36 15.04 -4.20
CA PHE A 179 -22.94 13.80 -4.70
C PHE A 179 -23.05 12.77 -3.58
N CYS A 180 -24.17 12.03 -3.55
CA CYS A 180 -24.42 10.97 -2.56
C CYS A 180 -23.32 9.90 -2.58
N ARG A 181 -23.08 9.20 -1.47
CA ARG A 181 -22.15 8.05 -1.50
C ARG A 181 -22.76 6.90 -2.31
N VAL A 182 -21.95 6.23 -3.14
CA VAL A 182 -22.37 4.98 -3.79
C VAL A 182 -22.41 3.87 -2.73
N ARG A 183 -23.59 3.28 -2.53
CA ARG A 183 -23.80 2.21 -1.55
C ARG A 183 -23.42 0.87 -2.16
N ILE A 184 -22.50 0.15 -1.52
CA ILE A 184 -21.92 -1.10 -2.00
C ILE A 184 -22.00 -2.17 -0.91
N GLY A 185 -22.74 -3.25 -1.20
CA GLY A 185 -22.82 -4.43 -0.36
C GLY A 185 -21.73 -5.42 -0.72
N VAL A 186 -21.11 -6.06 0.27
CA VAL A 186 -20.06 -7.08 0.06
C VAL A 186 -20.45 -8.35 0.81
N LEU A 187 -20.37 -9.49 0.11
CA LEU A 187 -20.60 -10.82 0.68
C LEU A 187 -19.59 -11.83 0.16
N SER A 188 -19.45 -12.94 0.87
CA SER A 188 -18.63 -14.07 0.44
C SER A 188 -19.47 -15.35 0.43
N SER A 189 -19.19 -16.26 -0.51
CA SER A 189 -19.88 -17.56 -0.63
C SER A 189 -18.85 -18.67 -0.66
N GLY A 190 -19.08 -19.71 0.15
CA GLY A 190 -18.25 -20.90 0.20
C GLY A 190 -18.38 -21.63 1.51
N ASN A 191 -18.81 -22.89 1.47
CA ASN A 191 -18.92 -23.74 2.66
C ASN A 191 -17.57 -24.03 3.34
N GLU A 192 -16.45 -23.82 2.64
CA GLU A 192 -15.09 -23.92 3.19
C GLU A 192 -14.72 -22.71 4.07
N LEU A 193 -15.47 -21.61 4.00
CA LEU A 193 -15.11 -20.36 4.64
C LEU A 193 -15.60 -20.30 6.09
N VAL A 194 -14.73 -19.83 6.99
CA VAL A 194 -15.04 -19.54 8.40
C VAL A 194 -14.62 -18.12 8.76
N ASN A 195 -15.20 -17.55 9.83
CA ASN A 195 -14.82 -16.20 10.25
C ASN A 195 -13.47 -16.22 10.97
N PRO A 196 -12.67 -15.15 10.86
CA PRO A 196 -11.48 -14.99 11.70
C PRO A 196 -11.84 -15.10 13.19
N GLY A 197 -11.13 -15.98 13.91
CA GLY A 197 -11.36 -16.26 15.33
C GLY A 197 -12.08 -17.59 15.60
N ASP A 198 -12.74 -18.16 14.60
CA ASP A 198 -13.33 -19.50 14.68
C ASP A 198 -12.24 -20.60 14.63
N GLU A 199 -12.53 -21.80 15.14
CA GLU A 199 -11.62 -22.94 15.03
C GLU A 199 -11.50 -23.41 13.57
N LEU A 200 -10.28 -23.45 13.03
CA LEU A 200 -10.01 -23.89 11.67
C LEU A 200 -9.91 -25.41 11.57
N LYS A 201 -10.87 -26.06 10.91
CA LYS A 201 -10.86 -27.52 10.67
C LYS A 201 -10.23 -27.87 9.32
N PRO A 202 -9.73 -29.11 9.13
CA PRO A 202 -9.26 -29.58 7.84
C PRO A 202 -10.30 -29.38 6.74
N GLY A 203 -9.88 -28.78 5.62
CA GLY A 203 -10.77 -28.44 4.49
C GLY A 203 -11.39 -27.05 4.57
N GLN A 204 -11.18 -26.30 5.67
CA GLN A 204 -11.65 -24.93 5.82
C GLN A 204 -10.54 -23.90 5.59
N SER A 205 -10.93 -22.67 5.30
CA SER A 205 -10.06 -21.49 5.23
C SER A 205 -10.77 -20.27 5.81
N TYR A 206 -10.02 -19.30 6.32
CA TYR A 206 -10.63 -18.06 6.79
C TYR A 206 -11.07 -17.17 5.62
N GLU A 207 -12.24 -16.54 5.76
CA GLU A 207 -12.68 -15.50 4.83
C GLU A 207 -11.84 -14.23 5.02
N GLY A 208 -11.30 -13.70 3.93
CA GLY A 208 -10.57 -12.43 3.95
C GLY A 208 -10.75 -11.54 2.72
N ASN A 209 -11.42 -12.02 1.67
CA ASN A 209 -11.58 -11.26 0.43
C ASN A 209 -12.54 -10.07 0.64
N SER A 210 -13.64 -10.29 1.37
CA SER A 210 -14.59 -9.22 1.71
C SER A 210 -13.91 -8.09 2.48
N THR A 211 -12.94 -8.44 3.34
CA THR A 211 -12.14 -7.48 4.10
C THR A 211 -11.26 -6.63 3.20
N PHE A 212 -10.54 -7.24 2.25
CA PHE A 212 -9.72 -6.49 1.29
C PHE A 212 -10.54 -5.51 0.46
N ILE A 213 -11.68 -5.96 -0.09
CA ILE A 213 -12.54 -5.12 -0.94
C ILE A 213 -13.12 -3.96 -0.14
N SER A 214 -13.65 -4.25 1.04
CA SER A 214 -14.21 -3.23 1.93
C SER A 214 -13.15 -2.22 2.34
N ALA A 215 -11.92 -2.66 2.64
CA ALA A 215 -10.81 -1.77 2.98
C ALA A 215 -10.40 -0.87 1.81
N ILE A 216 -10.35 -1.40 0.57
CA ILE A 216 -10.07 -0.60 -0.63
C ILE A 216 -11.13 0.49 -0.81
N LEU A 217 -12.40 0.12 -0.72
CA LEU A 217 -13.51 1.07 -0.87
C LEU A 217 -13.52 2.14 0.23
N LYS A 218 -13.22 1.77 1.48
CA LYS A 218 -13.14 2.70 2.62
C LYS A 218 -12.08 3.79 2.47
N LYS A 219 -11.09 3.63 1.59
CA LYS A 219 -10.12 4.70 1.27
C LYS A 219 -10.80 5.92 0.64
N TYR A 220 -11.96 5.73 0.00
CA TYR A 220 -12.65 6.77 -0.74
C TYR A 220 -13.96 7.12 -0.06
N ASN A 221 -14.07 8.36 0.43
CA ASN A 221 -15.25 8.82 1.17
C ASN A 221 -16.51 8.99 0.30
N VAL A 222 -16.43 8.65 -0.99
CA VAL A 222 -17.56 8.56 -1.93
C VAL A 222 -18.26 7.21 -1.92
N PHE A 223 -17.75 6.22 -1.17
CA PHE A 223 -18.36 4.90 -1.04
C PHE A 223 -18.91 4.68 0.38
N LEU A 224 -20.07 4.02 0.48
CA LEU A 224 -20.62 3.52 1.72
C LEU A 224 -20.70 1.99 1.63
N THR A 225 -19.94 1.29 2.46
CA THR A 225 -19.81 -0.18 2.39
C THR A 225 -20.55 -0.91 3.50
N THR A 226 -21.28 -1.96 3.14
CA THR A 226 -21.99 -2.83 4.08
C THR A 226 -21.56 -4.29 3.87
N SER A 227 -21.16 -4.99 4.94
CA SER A 227 -20.84 -6.41 4.88
C SER A 227 -22.05 -7.27 5.21
N TYR A 228 -22.27 -8.31 4.42
CA TYR A 228 -23.31 -9.34 4.63
C TYR A 228 -22.72 -10.68 5.08
N GLY A 229 -21.40 -10.75 5.30
CA GLY A 229 -20.72 -11.93 5.83
C GLY A 229 -20.61 -13.11 4.86
N ILE A 230 -20.39 -14.29 5.43
CA ILE A 230 -20.30 -15.56 4.71
C ILE A 230 -21.71 -16.11 4.52
N VAL A 231 -22.10 -16.32 3.27
CA VAL A 231 -23.36 -16.92 2.87
C VAL A 231 -23.12 -18.42 2.63
N PRO A 232 -23.90 -19.32 3.25
CA PRO A 232 -23.84 -20.75 2.95
C PRO A 232 -24.18 -21.03 1.48
N ASP A 233 -23.61 -22.08 0.90
CA ASP A 233 -23.93 -22.49 -0.49
C ASP A 233 -25.30 -23.18 -0.55
N SER A 234 -26.36 -22.40 -0.33
CA SER A 234 -27.77 -22.76 -0.46
C SER A 234 -28.46 -21.72 -1.32
N GLU A 235 -29.26 -22.17 -2.29
CA GLU A 235 -29.99 -21.27 -3.19
C GLU A 235 -30.91 -20.32 -2.41
N ASP A 236 -31.71 -20.84 -1.47
CA ASP A 236 -32.70 -20.05 -0.73
C ASP A 236 -32.05 -18.99 0.15
N GLU A 237 -30.99 -19.34 0.89
CA GLU A 237 -30.26 -18.38 1.72
C GLU A 237 -29.53 -17.35 0.86
N THR A 238 -28.96 -17.77 -0.28
CA THR A 238 -28.30 -16.85 -1.21
C THR A 238 -29.29 -15.84 -1.79
N VAL A 239 -30.48 -16.27 -2.22
CA VAL A 239 -31.54 -15.37 -2.71
C VAL A 239 -31.93 -14.36 -1.62
N LYS A 240 -32.22 -14.83 -0.41
CA LYS A 240 -32.62 -13.97 0.72
C LYS A 240 -31.58 -12.92 1.06
N VAL A 241 -30.30 -13.29 1.11
CA VAL A 241 -29.21 -12.33 1.38
C VAL A 241 -29.04 -11.34 0.22
N LEU A 242 -29.12 -11.81 -1.04
CA LEU A 242 -29.01 -10.93 -2.21
C LEU A 242 -30.16 -9.93 -2.29
N GLU A 243 -31.40 -10.34 -2.00
CA GLU A 243 -32.56 -9.43 -1.95
C GLU A 243 -32.36 -8.32 -0.92
N LYS A 244 -31.90 -8.68 0.28
CA LYS A 244 -31.55 -7.69 1.31
C LYS A 244 -30.42 -6.78 0.84
N ALA A 245 -29.37 -7.35 0.24
CA ALA A 245 -28.22 -6.58 -0.22
C ALA A 245 -28.58 -5.58 -1.33
N PHE A 246 -29.45 -5.95 -2.27
CA PHE A 246 -29.92 -5.06 -3.33
C PHE A 246 -30.95 -4.02 -2.86
N HIS A 247 -31.68 -4.29 -1.77
CA HIS A 247 -32.54 -3.30 -1.13
C HIS A 247 -31.69 -2.13 -0.60
N ASP A 248 -30.62 -2.45 0.11
CA ASP A 248 -29.78 -1.46 0.79
C ASP A 248 -28.73 -0.83 -0.13
N ASN A 249 -28.31 -1.51 -1.21
CA ASN A 249 -27.14 -1.10 -2.00
C ASN A 249 -27.43 -1.01 -3.50
N LEU A 250 -26.78 -0.05 -4.17
CA LEU A 250 -26.81 0.04 -5.63
C LEU A 250 -26.02 -1.12 -6.26
N ILE A 251 -24.90 -1.48 -5.64
CA ILE A 251 -23.96 -2.47 -6.14
C ILE A 251 -23.76 -3.55 -5.09
N VAL A 252 -23.76 -4.81 -5.49
CA VAL A 252 -23.43 -5.96 -4.63
C VAL A 252 -22.21 -6.68 -5.20
N VAL A 253 -21.17 -6.81 -4.39
CA VAL A 253 -19.93 -7.52 -4.71
C VAL A 253 -19.94 -8.85 -3.98
N THR A 254 -19.74 -9.95 -4.71
CA THR A 254 -19.50 -11.27 -4.12
C THR A 254 -18.06 -11.70 -4.31
N THR A 255 -17.54 -12.48 -3.35
CA THR A 255 -16.28 -13.23 -3.49
C THR A 255 -16.55 -14.72 -3.33
N GLY A 256 -16.07 -15.53 -4.28
CA GLY A 256 -16.53 -16.92 -4.39
C GLY A 256 -17.87 -17.02 -5.14
N GLY A 257 -18.28 -18.24 -5.51
CA GLY A 257 -19.48 -18.44 -6.34
C GLY A 257 -19.40 -17.77 -7.72
N SER A 258 -18.24 -17.84 -8.38
CA SER A 258 -18.06 -17.34 -9.75
C SER A 258 -17.41 -18.37 -10.68
N SER A 259 -17.17 -19.60 -10.18
CA SER A 259 -16.50 -20.67 -10.93
C SER A 259 -17.50 -21.47 -11.76
N ALA A 260 -17.04 -22.09 -12.84
CA ALA A 260 -17.88 -22.96 -13.69
C ALA A 260 -18.27 -24.31 -13.05
N GLY A 261 -18.29 -24.41 -11.72
CA GLY A 261 -18.67 -25.63 -10.99
C GLY A 261 -20.17 -25.77 -10.80
N GLU A 262 -20.65 -27.00 -10.59
CA GLU A 262 -22.08 -27.32 -10.45
C GLU A 262 -22.78 -26.59 -9.27
N MET A 263 -22.00 -26.16 -8.27
CA MET A 263 -22.44 -25.51 -7.03
C MET A 263 -22.46 -23.97 -7.08
N ASP A 264 -22.28 -23.35 -8.25
CA ASP A 264 -22.31 -21.88 -8.38
C ASP A 264 -23.76 -21.34 -8.38
N TYR A 265 -24.33 -21.15 -7.19
CA TYR A 265 -25.68 -20.57 -7.02
C TYR A 265 -25.72 -19.09 -7.41
N ILE A 266 -24.67 -18.34 -7.14
CA ILE A 266 -24.65 -16.91 -7.44
C ILE A 266 -24.73 -16.68 -8.95
N GLY A 267 -23.92 -17.38 -9.74
CA GLY A 267 -24.00 -17.31 -11.19
C GLY A 267 -25.38 -17.73 -11.73
N LYS A 268 -26.01 -18.76 -11.13
CA LYS A 268 -27.37 -19.19 -11.49
C LYS A 268 -28.42 -18.12 -11.18
N ILE A 269 -28.41 -17.57 -9.97
CA ILE A 269 -29.34 -16.51 -9.54
C ILE A 269 -29.14 -15.26 -10.40
N ALA A 270 -27.89 -14.85 -10.65
CA ALA A 270 -27.56 -13.71 -11.49
C ALA A 270 -28.08 -13.85 -12.94
N SER A 271 -28.16 -15.08 -13.45
CA SER A 271 -28.71 -15.33 -14.79
C SER A 271 -30.23 -15.14 -14.90
N ARG A 272 -30.95 -15.11 -13.76
CA ARG A 272 -32.40 -14.86 -13.70
C ARG A 272 -32.74 -13.38 -13.64
N TYR A 273 -31.77 -12.52 -13.34
CA TYR A 273 -31.99 -11.08 -13.36
C TYR A 273 -32.21 -10.57 -14.79
N SER A 274 -32.78 -9.37 -14.89
CA SER A 274 -32.97 -8.68 -16.16
C SER A 274 -32.29 -7.32 -16.10
N PRO A 275 -31.38 -6.96 -17.03
CA PRO A 275 -30.89 -7.75 -18.19
C PRO A 275 -30.05 -9.01 -17.87
N GLY A 276 -29.68 -9.24 -16.61
CA GLY A 276 -28.93 -10.44 -16.22
C GLY A 276 -27.42 -10.30 -16.41
N ILE A 277 -26.76 -11.41 -16.69
CA ILE A 277 -25.29 -11.46 -16.86
C ILE A 277 -24.87 -10.74 -18.14
N ILE A 278 -24.11 -9.66 -18.01
CA ILE A 278 -23.59 -8.87 -19.13
C ILE A 278 -22.30 -9.49 -19.69
N PHE A 279 -21.46 -9.99 -18.79
CA PHE A 279 -20.35 -10.88 -19.12
C PHE A 279 -20.02 -11.76 -17.93
N HIS A 280 -19.47 -12.93 -18.21
CA HIS A 280 -18.92 -13.86 -17.24
C HIS A 280 -17.72 -14.53 -17.88
N GLY A 281 -16.52 -14.24 -17.38
CA GLY A 281 -15.27 -14.63 -18.03
C GLY A 281 -14.55 -13.46 -18.69
N VAL A 282 -13.44 -13.03 -18.10
CA VAL A 282 -12.54 -12.02 -18.68
C VAL A 282 -11.21 -12.68 -19.06
N ASP A 283 -10.65 -12.34 -20.22
CA ASP A 283 -9.36 -12.81 -20.69
C ASP A 283 -8.20 -12.14 -19.94
N MET A 284 -8.09 -12.49 -18.66
CA MET A 284 -7.07 -12.00 -17.76
C MET A 284 -6.56 -13.08 -16.82
N LYS A 285 -5.33 -12.87 -16.36
CA LYS A 285 -4.66 -13.74 -15.40
C LYS A 285 -4.00 -12.93 -14.28
N PRO A 286 -4.27 -13.26 -13.01
CA PRO A 286 -5.37 -14.10 -12.54
C PRO A 286 -6.74 -13.41 -12.71
N GLY A 287 -7.83 -14.10 -12.36
CA GLY A 287 -9.16 -13.48 -12.33
C GLY A 287 -10.13 -13.82 -13.46
N LYS A 288 -9.80 -14.82 -14.28
CA LYS A 288 -10.64 -15.32 -15.39
C LYS A 288 -12.16 -15.41 -15.09
N PRO A 289 -12.65 -16.02 -13.99
CA PRO A 289 -14.09 -16.19 -13.75
C PRO A 289 -14.85 -14.92 -13.34
N THR A 290 -14.27 -13.74 -13.48
CA THR A 290 -14.94 -12.48 -13.13
C THR A 290 -16.21 -12.26 -13.94
N PHE A 291 -17.29 -11.79 -13.29
CA PHE A 291 -18.54 -11.46 -13.98
C PHE A 291 -19.14 -10.13 -13.54
N PHE A 292 -20.00 -9.60 -14.40
CA PHE A 292 -20.83 -8.43 -14.14
C PHE A 292 -22.26 -8.72 -14.59
N ALA A 293 -23.24 -8.45 -13.73
CA ALA A 293 -24.65 -8.62 -14.01
C ALA A 293 -25.46 -7.40 -13.60
N VAL A 294 -26.64 -7.26 -14.20
CA VAL A 294 -27.56 -6.15 -13.96
C VAL A 294 -28.92 -6.71 -13.53
N ASN A 295 -29.48 -6.13 -12.47
CA ASN A 295 -30.79 -6.43 -11.92
C ASN A 295 -31.63 -5.15 -11.82
N GLY A 296 -32.34 -4.81 -12.88
CA GLY A 296 -33.04 -3.52 -12.99
C GLY A 296 -32.06 -2.35 -12.86
N LYS A 297 -32.15 -1.62 -11.75
CA LYS A 297 -31.25 -0.50 -11.43
C LYS A 297 -30.00 -0.90 -10.64
N ASN A 298 -29.96 -2.12 -10.12
CA ASN A 298 -28.87 -2.61 -9.27
C ASN A 298 -27.85 -3.41 -10.08
N PHE A 299 -26.62 -3.48 -9.57
CA PHE A 299 -25.49 -4.13 -10.25
C PHE A 299 -24.84 -5.19 -9.38
N MET A 300 -24.43 -6.28 -10.01
CA MET A 300 -23.71 -7.36 -9.33
C MET A 300 -22.32 -7.54 -9.91
N ILE A 301 -21.32 -7.59 -9.03
CA ILE A 301 -19.94 -7.88 -9.37
C ILE A 301 -19.57 -9.22 -8.76
N GLY A 302 -19.16 -10.16 -9.61
CA GLY A 302 -18.72 -11.48 -9.20
C GLY A 302 -17.23 -11.64 -9.25
N LEU A 303 -16.60 -11.87 -8.10
CA LEU A 303 -15.15 -12.04 -8.00
C LEU A 303 -14.77 -13.50 -7.70
N PRO A 304 -13.65 -13.98 -8.24
CA PRO A 304 -13.11 -15.30 -7.93
C PRO A 304 -12.84 -15.50 -6.43
N GLY A 305 -12.95 -16.74 -5.93
CA GLY A 305 -12.69 -17.05 -4.51
C GLY A 305 -11.22 -16.95 -4.08
N PHE A 306 -10.26 -17.08 -5.02
CA PHE A 306 -8.85 -16.96 -4.67
C PHE A 306 -8.43 -15.50 -4.42
N PRO A 307 -7.71 -15.18 -3.32
CA PRO A 307 -7.43 -13.81 -2.92
C PRO A 307 -6.75 -12.92 -3.96
N VAL A 308 -5.67 -13.41 -4.60
CA VAL A 308 -4.96 -12.63 -5.63
C VAL A 308 -5.86 -12.38 -6.83
N SER A 309 -6.71 -13.35 -7.16
CA SER A 309 -7.68 -13.23 -8.25
C SER A 309 -8.77 -12.22 -7.92
N ALA A 310 -9.35 -12.26 -6.72
CA ALA A 310 -10.35 -11.29 -6.25
C ALA A 310 -9.78 -9.88 -6.25
N PHE A 311 -8.59 -9.70 -5.65
CA PHE A 311 -7.91 -8.42 -5.54
C PHE A 311 -7.62 -7.80 -6.92
N ILE A 312 -7.03 -8.57 -7.84
CA ILE A 312 -6.74 -8.09 -9.19
C ILE A 312 -8.02 -7.81 -9.97
N SER A 313 -9.00 -8.69 -9.90
CA SER A 313 -10.27 -8.50 -10.63
C SER A 313 -10.98 -7.23 -10.15
N PHE A 314 -11.04 -7.01 -8.84
CA PHE A 314 -11.65 -5.83 -8.26
C PHE A 314 -10.88 -4.55 -8.63
N THR A 315 -9.57 -4.51 -8.37
CA THR A 315 -8.75 -3.30 -8.58
C THR A 315 -8.60 -2.95 -10.06
N GLN A 316 -8.45 -3.94 -10.94
CA GLN A 316 -8.15 -3.72 -12.35
C GLN A 316 -9.40 -3.57 -13.23
N ILE A 317 -10.53 -4.20 -12.87
CA ILE A 317 -11.75 -4.16 -13.69
C ILE A 317 -12.80 -3.19 -13.13
N PHE A 318 -12.99 -3.16 -11.81
CA PHE A 318 -14.15 -2.48 -11.23
C PHE A 318 -13.81 -1.18 -10.52
N LEU A 319 -12.72 -1.11 -9.74
CA LEU A 319 -12.42 0.07 -8.91
C LEU A 319 -12.40 1.37 -9.72
N LYS A 320 -11.76 1.36 -10.90
CA LYS A 320 -11.75 2.51 -11.81
C LYS A 320 -13.17 2.97 -12.17
N LYS A 321 -14.01 2.01 -12.56
CA LYS A 321 -15.40 2.27 -12.97
C LYS A 321 -16.28 2.73 -11.82
N LEU A 322 -16.03 2.21 -10.61
CA LEU A 322 -16.71 2.66 -9.40
C LEU A 322 -16.33 4.10 -9.02
N LEU A 323 -15.05 4.47 -9.18
CA LEU A 323 -14.59 5.84 -8.95
C LEU A 323 -15.18 6.80 -9.99
N GLU A 324 -15.19 6.40 -11.28
CA GLU A 324 -15.80 7.17 -12.38
C GLU A 324 -17.27 7.50 -12.09
N ILE A 325 -18.08 6.50 -11.69
CA ILE A 325 -19.48 6.76 -11.42
C ILE A 325 -19.72 7.63 -10.20
N ALA A 326 -18.77 7.65 -9.26
CA ALA A 326 -18.82 8.46 -8.06
C ALA A 326 -18.24 9.87 -8.27
N HIS A 327 -17.90 10.23 -9.52
CA HIS A 327 -17.22 11.49 -9.90
C HIS A 327 -15.87 11.69 -9.21
N PHE A 328 -15.27 10.62 -8.71
CA PHE A 328 -13.99 10.71 -8.01
C PHE A 328 -12.85 10.83 -9.03
N PRO A 329 -11.93 11.80 -8.87
CA PRO A 329 -10.83 11.97 -9.80
C PRO A 329 -9.93 10.74 -9.78
N ILE A 330 -9.75 10.12 -10.93
CA ILE A 330 -8.91 8.93 -11.05
C ILE A 330 -7.45 9.33 -11.07
N LEU A 331 -6.70 8.91 -10.04
CA LEU A 331 -5.25 9.09 -9.94
C LEU A 331 -4.57 7.72 -10.03
N TYR A 332 -4.64 7.06 -11.20
CA TYR A 332 -3.73 5.93 -11.45
C TYR A 332 -2.39 6.48 -11.90
N GLU A 333 -1.36 6.28 -11.08
CA GLU A 333 0.00 6.58 -11.48
C GLU A 333 0.56 5.38 -12.25
N GLU A 334 0.79 5.57 -13.55
CA GLU A 334 1.55 4.64 -14.37
C GLU A 334 3.04 4.92 -14.19
N LEU A 335 3.74 4.02 -13.53
CA LEU A 335 5.15 4.16 -13.22
C LEU A 335 5.99 3.44 -14.26
N GLY A 336 6.89 4.18 -14.92
CA GLY A 336 7.93 3.60 -15.75
C GLY A 336 9.02 2.96 -14.88
N ALA A 337 9.27 1.67 -15.07
CA ALA A 337 10.28 0.92 -14.34
C ALA A 337 11.08 0.00 -15.29
N GLN A 338 12.18 -0.56 -14.80
CA GLN A 338 12.89 -1.61 -15.49
C GLN A 338 12.76 -2.94 -14.81
N LEU A 339 12.54 -3.98 -15.62
CA LEU A 339 12.41 -5.33 -15.11
C LEU A 339 13.73 -5.78 -14.48
N ALA A 340 13.73 -6.07 -13.19
CA ALA A 340 14.94 -6.53 -12.50
C ALA A 340 15.29 -7.98 -12.88
N ILE A 341 14.28 -8.81 -13.10
CA ILE A 341 14.43 -10.26 -13.32
C ILE A 341 13.61 -10.69 -14.52
N GLY A 342 14.22 -11.50 -15.39
CA GLY A 342 13.53 -12.07 -16.54
C GLY A 342 12.33 -12.90 -16.10
N THR A 343 11.17 -12.67 -16.69
CA THR A 343 9.90 -13.18 -16.18
C THR A 343 9.16 -13.95 -17.27
N ALA A 344 8.88 -15.22 -17.01
CA ALA A 344 8.06 -16.05 -17.88
C ALA A 344 6.59 -15.61 -17.83
N ILE A 345 5.98 -15.46 -18.99
CA ILE A 345 4.60 -14.98 -19.16
C ILE A 345 3.76 -16.10 -19.76
N LYS A 346 2.61 -16.38 -19.15
CA LYS A 346 1.67 -17.36 -19.68
C LYS A 346 0.93 -16.73 -20.87
N ARG A 347 1.16 -17.30 -22.06
CA ARG A 347 0.54 -16.86 -23.32
C ARG A 347 -0.99 -16.93 -23.28
N GLY A 348 -1.60 -16.06 -24.07
CA GLY A 348 -3.01 -16.17 -24.46
C GLY A 348 -4.00 -15.44 -23.56
N SER A 349 -3.55 -14.73 -22.52
CA SER A 349 -4.38 -13.85 -21.68
C SER A 349 -3.60 -12.61 -21.24
N SER A 350 -4.30 -11.53 -20.90
CA SER A 350 -3.66 -10.35 -20.29
C SER A 350 -3.16 -10.71 -18.89
N ASN A 351 -1.87 -10.55 -18.61
CA ASN A 351 -1.31 -10.89 -17.30
C ASN A 351 -1.21 -9.64 -16.42
N PHE A 352 -1.73 -9.75 -15.20
CA PHE A 352 -1.61 -8.76 -14.15
C PHE A 352 -0.76 -9.37 -13.04
N ILE A 353 0.47 -8.87 -12.90
CA ILE A 353 1.46 -9.45 -12.01
C ILE A 353 1.73 -8.46 -10.87
N PRO A 354 1.34 -8.78 -9.62
CA PRO A 354 1.74 -7.98 -8.46
C PRO A 354 3.26 -7.81 -8.46
N THR A 355 3.75 -6.61 -8.22
CA THR A 355 5.16 -6.24 -8.47
C THR A 355 5.69 -5.39 -7.33
N ILE A 356 6.90 -5.69 -6.87
CA ILE A 356 7.66 -4.83 -5.95
C ILE A 356 8.35 -3.74 -6.77
N LEU A 357 8.31 -2.50 -6.30
CA LEU A 357 9.03 -1.38 -6.88
C LEU A 357 10.18 -0.94 -5.98
N TYR A 358 11.34 -0.66 -6.57
CA TYR A 358 12.53 -0.23 -5.85
C TYR A 358 13.37 0.78 -6.63
N GLY A 359 13.96 1.74 -5.93
CA GLY A 359 14.84 2.78 -6.48
C GLY A 359 14.26 4.18 -6.32
N SER A 360 15.09 5.22 -6.43
CA SER A 360 14.66 6.63 -6.40
C SER A 360 14.75 7.27 -7.78
N ASP A 361 15.94 7.23 -8.37
CA ASP A 361 16.26 7.93 -9.63
C ASP A 361 15.80 7.09 -10.84
N ARG A 362 15.78 5.77 -10.66
CA ARG A 362 15.33 4.77 -11.63
C ARG A 362 14.61 3.67 -10.87
N LEU A 363 13.39 3.37 -11.28
CA LEU A 363 12.60 2.31 -10.69
C LEU A 363 12.95 0.96 -11.30
N TYR A 364 13.04 -0.04 -10.45
CA TYR A 364 13.18 -1.45 -10.79
C TYR A 364 11.93 -2.20 -10.35
N ALA A 365 11.43 -3.08 -11.22
CA ALA A 365 10.24 -3.89 -11.04
C ALA A 365 10.64 -5.34 -10.80
N PHE A 366 10.19 -5.91 -9.68
CA PHE A 366 10.34 -7.33 -9.37
C PHE A 366 8.96 -8.01 -9.40
N PRO A 367 8.61 -8.71 -10.50
CA PRO A 367 7.29 -9.31 -10.66
C PRO A 367 7.11 -10.52 -9.75
N LEU A 368 6.13 -10.47 -8.85
CA LEU A 368 5.80 -11.57 -7.95
C LEU A 368 4.98 -12.61 -8.72
N THR A 369 5.67 -13.56 -9.35
CA THR A 369 5.06 -14.72 -10.00
C THR A 369 4.58 -15.75 -8.97
N GLY A 370 3.66 -16.64 -9.38
CA GLY A 370 3.12 -17.68 -8.51
C GLY A 370 1.65 -17.96 -8.77
N GLU A 371 1.04 -18.73 -7.87
CA GLU A 371 -0.35 -19.14 -7.97
C GLU A 371 -1.34 -18.10 -7.44
N SER A 372 -2.61 -18.26 -7.80
CA SER A 372 -3.70 -17.34 -7.44
C SER A 372 -4.01 -17.31 -5.94
N GLY A 373 -3.65 -18.37 -5.19
CA GLY A 373 -3.86 -18.46 -3.75
C GLY A 373 -2.75 -17.80 -2.90
N SER A 374 -1.65 -17.34 -3.51
CA SER A 374 -0.48 -16.88 -2.77
C SER A 374 -0.65 -15.46 -2.18
N LEU A 375 -1.17 -15.38 -0.96
CA LEU A 375 -1.43 -14.13 -0.21
C LEU A 375 -0.23 -13.19 -0.12
N SER A 376 0.98 -13.73 0.03
CA SER A 376 2.22 -12.97 0.14
C SER A 376 2.46 -12.03 -1.05
N ARG A 377 1.90 -12.34 -2.22
CA ARG A 377 2.05 -11.53 -3.43
C ARG A 377 1.30 -10.21 -3.33
N ILE A 378 0.14 -10.19 -2.66
CA ILE A 378 -0.62 -8.95 -2.40
C ILE A 378 0.12 -8.13 -1.34
N LEU A 379 0.55 -8.79 -0.25
CA LEU A 379 1.21 -8.11 0.87
C LEU A 379 2.52 -7.42 0.49
N LYS A 380 3.26 -8.00 -0.46
CA LYS A 380 4.56 -7.49 -0.91
C LYS A 380 4.48 -6.50 -2.07
N SER A 381 3.37 -6.44 -2.80
CA SER A 381 3.30 -5.67 -4.04
C SER A 381 3.07 -4.18 -3.80
N ASP A 382 3.84 -3.35 -4.50
CA ASP A 382 3.68 -1.90 -4.56
C ASP A 382 2.82 -1.48 -5.78
N GLY A 383 2.78 -2.33 -6.80
CA GLY A 383 2.06 -2.08 -8.04
C GLY A 383 1.67 -3.36 -8.79
N ILE A 384 1.01 -3.19 -9.92
CA ILE A 384 0.62 -4.27 -10.82
C ILE A 384 1.25 -4.03 -12.19
N LEU A 385 2.12 -4.96 -12.59
CA LEU A 385 2.68 -5.01 -13.94
C LEU A 385 1.65 -5.61 -14.88
N ARG A 386 1.28 -4.86 -15.92
CA ARG A 386 0.37 -5.32 -16.97
C ARG A 386 1.16 -5.79 -18.17
N VAL A 387 0.93 -7.03 -18.59
CA VAL A 387 1.63 -7.66 -19.71
C VAL A 387 0.62 -8.16 -20.74
N ASN A 388 0.89 -7.89 -22.01
CA ASN A 388 0.02 -8.27 -23.12
C ASN A 388 0.07 -9.78 -23.40
N SER A 389 -1.02 -10.31 -23.98
CA SER A 389 -1.21 -11.75 -24.18
C SER A 389 -0.29 -12.41 -25.22
N SER A 390 0.40 -11.62 -26.04
CA SER A 390 1.32 -12.08 -27.09
C SER A 390 2.69 -12.53 -26.57
N GLU A 391 3.11 -12.02 -25.41
CA GLU A 391 4.45 -12.23 -24.87
C GLU A 391 4.57 -13.59 -24.14
N ARG A 392 5.74 -14.22 -24.28
CA ARG A 392 6.09 -15.46 -23.56
C ARG A 392 7.07 -15.23 -22.42
N TYR A 393 7.83 -14.15 -22.53
CA TYR A 393 8.97 -13.90 -21.67
C TYR A 393 9.33 -12.43 -21.77
N LEU A 394 9.49 -11.79 -20.63
CA LEU A 394 10.05 -10.45 -20.51
C LEU A 394 11.52 -10.57 -20.10
N LYS A 395 12.42 -9.85 -20.76
CA LYS A 395 13.86 -9.90 -20.43
C LYS A 395 14.20 -8.92 -19.31
N ALA A 396 15.15 -9.30 -18.46
CA ALA A 396 15.72 -8.38 -17.49
C ALA A 396 16.30 -7.14 -18.20
N GLY A 397 16.08 -5.97 -17.62
CA GLY A 397 16.47 -4.66 -18.19
C GLY A 397 15.45 -4.04 -19.15
N GLU A 398 14.39 -4.76 -19.55
CA GLU A 398 13.31 -4.18 -20.37
C GLU A 398 12.55 -3.09 -19.59
N ASN A 399 12.19 -2.00 -20.27
CA ASN A 399 11.34 -0.97 -19.71
C ASN A 399 9.89 -1.49 -19.68
N VAL A 400 9.24 -1.35 -18.53
CA VAL A 400 7.88 -1.80 -18.28
C VAL A 400 7.07 -0.72 -17.59
N THR A 401 5.75 -0.79 -17.72
CA THR A 401 4.81 0.09 -17.02
C THR A 401 4.15 -0.67 -15.88
N VAL A 402 4.21 -0.11 -14.67
CA VAL A 402 3.60 -0.66 -13.47
C VAL A 402 2.51 0.30 -12.98
N LEU A 403 1.30 -0.21 -12.81
CA LEU A 403 0.21 0.54 -12.20
C LEU A 403 0.42 0.58 -10.70
N SER A 404 0.59 1.77 -10.12
CA SER A 404 0.76 1.89 -8.67
C SER A 404 -0.50 1.47 -7.91
N LEU A 405 -0.32 0.77 -6.79
CA LEU A 405 -1.42 0.46 -5.86
C LEU A 405 -1.65 1.57 -4.81
N ASN A 406 -0.73 2.53 -4.73
CA ASN A 406 -0.75 3.63 -3.78
C ASN A 406 -0.60 4.98 -4.50
N GLU A 407 -1.28 6.03 -4.03
CA GLU A 407 -1.14 7.40 -4.57
C GLU A 407 0.27 7.97 -4.44
N SER A 408 1.06 7.43 -3.50
CA SER A 408 2.49 7.69 -3.38
C SER A 408 3.15 6.40 -2.88
N PRO A 409 3.78 5.60 -3.75
CA PRO A 409 4.38 4.35 -3.33
C PRO A 409 5.49 4.63 -2.32
N HIS A 410 5.38 4.04 -1.11
CA HIS A 410 6.45 4.04 -0.13
C HIS A 410 7.54 3.07 -0.58
N LEU A 411 8.42 3.54 -1.47
CA LEU A 411 9.46 2.70 -2.04
C LEU A 411 10.44 2.23 -0.97
N SER A 412 10.86 0.98 -1.14
CA SER A 412 11.72 0.30 -0.19
C SER A 412 13.09 0.94 -0.05
N ALA A 413 13.62 1.00 1.17
CA ALA A 413 14.98 1.48 1.43
C ALA A 413 16.06 0.52 0.91
N GLY A 414 15.67 -0.71 0.60
CA GLY A 414 16.52 -1.73 -0.03
C GLY A 414 15.72 -2.96 -0.43
N VAL A 415 16.29 -3.73 -1.36
CA VAL A 415 15.75 -5.03 -1.76
C VAL A 415 16.79 -6.11 -1.47
N LEU A 416 16.38 -7.10 -0.69
CA LEU A 416 17.12 -8.34 -0.46
C LEU A 416 16.71 -9.37 -1.52
N VAL A 417 17.66 -9.75 -2.37
CA VAL A 417 17.53 -10.85 -3.33
C VAL A 417 18.26 -12.12 -2.87
N GLY A 418 18.13 -13.23 -3.60
CA GLY A 418 18.78 -14.50 -3.25
C GLY A 418 18.04 -15.29 -2.18
N HIS A 419 18.80 -15.92 -1.28
CA HIS A 419 18.23 -16.72 -0.21
C HIS A 419 17.65 -15.83 0.89
N ILE A 420 16.36 -15.96 1.19
CA ILE A 420 15.70 -15.21 2.27
C ILE A 420 15.57 -16.09 3.51
N ASP A 421 16.11 -15.63 4.64
CA ASP A 421 15.97 -16.26 5.97
C ASP A 421 15.15 -15.34 6.93
N PRO A 422 14.27 -15.89 7.80
CA PRO A 422 13.48 -15.12 8.77
C PRO A 422 14.29 -14.19 9.71
N ILE A 423 15.56 -14.50 9.97
CA ILE A 423 16.46 -13.61 10.72
C ILE A 423 16.55 -12.25 10.03
N MET A 424 16.56 -12.21 8.69
CA MET A 424 16.60 -10.96 7.94
C MET A 424 15.32 -10.14 8.11
N ASP A 425 14.14 -10.77 8.12
CA ASP A 425 12.88 -10.08 8.39
C ASP A 425 12.91 -9.44 9.80
N THR A 426 13.50 -10.14 10.77
CA THR A 426 13.68 -9.64 12.14
C THR A 426 14.64 -8.46 12.16
N ILE A 427 15.81 -8.57 11.51
CA ILE A 427 16.78 -7.47 11.38
C ILE A 427 16.15 -6.24 10.70
N PHE A 428 15.42 -6.43 9.61
CA PHE A 428 14.75 -5.34 8.89
C PHE A 428 13.66 -4.70 9.74
N SER A 429 12.89 -5.48 10.51
CA SER A 429 11.88 -4.93 11.42
C SER A 429 12.49 -4.02 12.48
N ILE A 430 13.66 -4.40 13.01
CA ILE A 430 14.39 -3.61 14.01
C ILE A 430 14.90 -2.31 13.36
N SER A 431 15.32 -2.34 12.09
CA SER A 431 15.86 -1.18 11.34
C SER A 431 14.95 0.05 11.23
N ARG A 432 13.64 -0.09 11.50
CA ARG A 432 12.57 0.91 11.26
C ARG A 432 12.54 1.46 9.83
N LYS A 433 13.18 0.77 8.89
CA LYS A 433 13.11 1.04 7.45
C LYS A 433 12.38 -0.11 6.78
N TYR A 434 11.56 0.23 5.79
CA TYR A 434 10.93 -0.78 4.94
C TYR A 434 11.99 -1.37 4.01
N PHE A 435 12.20 -2.68 4.11
CA PHE A 435 13.01 -3.47 3.18
C PHE A 435 12.11 -4.49 2.52
N SER A 436 12.28 -4.66 1.21
CA SER A 436 11.55 -5.65 0.43
C SER A 436 12.44 -6.86 0.22
N SER A 437 11.83 -8.04 0.09
CA SER A 437 12.57 -9.28 -0.13
C SER A 437 11.97 -10.06 -1.31
N TYR A 438 12.83 -10.42 -2.25
CA TYR A 438 12.47 -11.16 -3.45
C TYR A 438 13.37 -12.39 -3.60
N ARG A 439 12.78 -13.59 -3.59
CA ARG A 439 13.55 -14.84 -3.66
C ARG A 439 14.04 -15.05 -5.08
N THR A 440 15.31 -15.37 -5.24
CA THR A 440 15.95 -15.71 -6.52
C THR A 440 16.88 -16.90 -6.34
N SER A 441 17.37 -17.49 -7.43
CA SER A 441 18.57 -18.32 -7.36
C SER A 441 19.79 -17.49 -6.94
N GLN A 442 20.90 -18.16 -6.61
CA GLN A 442 22.15 -17.46 -6.29
C GLN A 442 22.71 -16.74 -7.52
N GLU A 443 22.60 -17.32 -8.71
CA GLU A 443 23.07 -16.72 -9.97
C GLU A 443 22.24 -15.47 -10.31
N GLU A 444 20.91 -15.58 -10.26
CA GLU A 444 20.00 -14.45 -10.53
C GLU A 444 20.17 -13.33 -9.52
N GLY A 445 20.32 -13.67 -8.23
CA GLY A 445 20.54 -12.68 -7.17
C GLY A 445 21.84 -11.91 -7.38
N LEU A 446 22.89 -12.60 -7.84
CA LEU A 446 24.16 -11.97 -8.16
C LEU A 446 24.03 -11.04 -9.37
N MET A 447 23.32 -11.47 -10.42
CA MET A 447 23.02 -10.61 -11.58
C MET A 447 22.26 -9.34 -11.16
N CYS A 448 21.28 -9.47 -10.26
CA CYS A 448 20.52 -8.32 -9.75
C CYS A 448 21.40 -7.32 -9.00
N LEU A 449 22.32 -7.83 -8.17
CA LEU A 449 23.28 -7.03 -7.40
C LEU A 449 24.27 -6.32 -8.33
N GLU A 450 24.82 -7.02 -9.31
CA GLU A 450 25.77 -6.46 -10.29
C GLU A 450 25.12 -5.42 -11.22
N ALA A 451 23.85 -5.61 -11.57
CA ALA A 451 23.06 -4.65 -12.33
C ALA A 451 22.59 -3.43 -11.53
N GLY A 452 22.76 -3.44 -10.19
CA GLY A 452 22.29 -2.38 -9.29
C GLY A 452 20.77 -2.37 -9.05
N SER A 453 20.05 -3.37 -9.58
CA SER A 453 18.61 -3.53 -9.37
C SER A 453 18.24 -3.98 -7.95
N ALA A 454 19.20 -4.58 -7.23
CA ALA A 454 19.12 -4.90 -5.81
C ALA A 454 20.36 -4.36 -5.08
N ASN A 455 20.24 -4.09 -3.78
CA ASN A 455 21.35 -3.60 -2.96
C ASN A 455 21.83 -4.58 -1.89
N LEU A 456 21.07 -5.64 -1.62
CA LEU A 456 21.45 -6.72 -0.70
C LEU A 456 21.17 -8.07 -1.35
N MET A 457 22.05 -9.03 -1.17
CA MET A 457 21.84 -10.41 -1.59
C MET A 457 22.14 -11.38 -0.45
N GLY A 458 21.19 -12.25 -0.13
CA GLY A 458 21.37 -13.34 0.82
C GLY A 458 22.02 -14.54 0.15
N MET A 459 23.08 -15.07 0.76
CA MET A 459 23.83 -16.23 0.26
C MET A 459 24.04 -17.25 1.36
N ARG A 460 23.89 -18.54 1.03
CA ARG A 460 24.27 -19.65 1.92
C ARG A 460 25.44 -20.40 1.33
N LEU A 461 26.47 -20.61 2.15
CA LEU A 461 27.65 -21.37 1.77
C LEU A 461 27.93 -22.43 2.82
N LYS A 462 28.51 -23.55 2.39
CA LYS A 462 29.04 -24.56 3.31
C LYS A 462 30.10 -23.88 4.18
N SER A 463 30.02 -24.05 5.50
CA SER A 463 30.97 -23.42 6.41
C SER A 463 32.38 -23.95 6.12
N ALA A 464 33.32 -23.03 5.92
CA ALA A 464 34.73 -23.32 5.71
C ALA A 464 35.57 -22.69 6.82
N SER A 465 36.81 -23.15 6.99
CA SER A 465 37.74 -22.63 8.00
C SER A 465 38.18 -21.18 7.75
N LYS A 466 37.96 -20.67 6.54
CA LYS A 466 38.15 -19.26 6.16
C LYS A 466 36.95 -18.82 5.35
N ASP A 467 36.53 -17.57 5.53
CA ASP A 467 35.52 -16.96 4.67
C ASP A 467 35.95 -17.05 3.20
N PRO A 468 35.00 -17.14 2.26
CA PRO A 468 35.31 -17.16 0.84
C PRO A 468 36.23 -15.97 0.55
N LYS A 469 37.34 -16.20 -0.16
CA LYS A 469 38.15 -15.09 -0.64
C LYS A 469 37.21 -14.14 -1.38
N GLU A 470 37.29 -12.86 -1.03
CA GLU A 470 36.74 -11.80 -1.87
C GLU A 470 37.38 -11.98 -3.24
N ASN A 471 36.70 -12.70 -4.13
CA ASN A 471 37.13 -12.77 -5.51
C ASN A 471 37.02 -11.36 -6.09
N GLU A 472 37.60 -11.16 -7.25
CA GLU A 472 37.62 -9.95 -8.09
C GLU A 472 36.22 -9.39 -8.49
N ARG A 473 35.18 -9.64 -7.68
CA ARG A 473 33.78 -9.27 -7.86
C ARG A 473 33.48 -7.98 -7.10
N ARG A 474 32.54 -7.18 -7.64
CA ARG A 474 32.17 -5.82 -7.18
C ARG A 474 31.37 -5.78 -5.85
N TYR A 475 31.48 -6.78 -4.99
CA TYR A 475 30.74 -6.86 -3.72
C TYR A 475 31.58 -7.45 -2.60
N LYS A 476 31.19 -7.15 -1.37
CA LYS A 476 31.77 -7.63 -0.12
C LYS A 476 30.80 -8.60 0.55
N LEU A 477 31.31 -9.46 1.43
CA LEU A 477 30.50 -10.42 2.19
C LEU A 477 30.47 -10.06 3.68
N LEU A 478 29.27 -10.01 4.26
CA LEU A 478 29.06 -9.87 5.69
C LEU A 478 28.45 -11.13 6.27
N ARG A 479 29.21 -11.83 7.13
CA ARG A 479 28.72 -13.03 7.83
C ARG A 479 27.68 -12.66 8.87
N ILE A 480 26.44 -13.15 8.73
CA ILE A 480 25.34 -12.86 9.67
C ILE A 480 25.20 -13.96 10.73
N PHE A 481 25.17 -15.22 10.32
CA PHE A 481 25.02 -16.35 11.23
C PHE A 481 25.54 -17.65 10.61
N SER A 482 25.74 -18.66 11.44
CA SER A 482 25.91 -20.05 11.01
C SER A 482 24.80 -20.94 11.60
N SER A 483 24.40 -21.99 10.89
CA SER A 483 23.38 -22.95 11.33
C SER A 483 23.74 -24.38 10.93
N GLU A 484 23.28 -25.35 11.72
CA GLU A 484 23.39 -26.77 11.37
C GLU A 484 22.30 -27.17 10.38
N LEU A 485 22.73 -27.72 9.24
CA LEU A 485 21.87 -28.33 8.22
C LEU A 485 21.95 -29.85 8.34
N GLY A 486 20.82 -30.51 8.13
CA GLY A 486 20.70 -31.94 8.31
C GLY A 486 19.44 -32.54 7.69
N ILE A 487 19.13 -33.75 8.13
CA ILE A 487 17.92 -34.48 7.74
C ILE A 487 16.95 -34.48 8.92
N VAL A 488 15.69 -34.15 8.65
CA VAL A 488 14.57 -34.20 9.60
C VAL A 488 13.68 -35.41 9.34
N PHE A 489 13.15 -35.98 10.42
CA PHE A 489 12.25 -37.14 10.41
C PHE A 489 11.28 -37.09 11.60
N ARG A 490 10.19 -37.86 11.53
CA ARG A 490 9.20 -37.90 12.62
C ARG A 490 9.81 -38.47 13.91
N GLU A 491 9.41 -37.91 15.05
CA GLU A 491 9.88 -38.33 16.37
C GLU A 491 9.75 -39.85 16.58
N GLY A 492 10.83 -40.48 17.02
CA GLY A 492 10.87 -41.92 17.31
C GLY A 492 11.02 -42.83 16.10
N LYS A 493 11.11 -42.29 14.88
CA LYS A 493 11.46 -43.05 13.67
C LYS A 493 12.97 -43.06 13.48
N ASN A 494 13.65 -44.07 14.00
CA ASN A 494 15.08 -44.21 13.78
C ASN A 494 15.33 -44.65 12.33
N ILE A 495 15.97 -43.82 11.51
CA ILE A 495 16.31 -44.18 10.12
C ILE A 495 17.60 -45.01 10.02
N ARG A 496 18.19 -45.39 11.17
CA ARG A 496 19.37 -46.24 11.22
C ARG A 496 18.93 -47.68 11.02
N HIS A 497 19.64 -48.38 10.14
CA HIS A 497 19.51 -49.82 9.97
C HIS A 497 19.98 -50.53 11.27
N ASN A 498 19.08 -50.72 12.23
CA ASN A 498 19.31 -51.57 13.38
C ASN A 498 18.60 -52.91 13.12
N ASP A 499 19.32 -54.00 13.38
CA ASP A 499 18.96 -55.40 13.11
C ASP A 499 17.47 -55.73 13.40
N GLY A 500 16.59 -55.61 12.39
CA GLY A 500 15.25 -56.21 12.41
C GLY A 500 14.06 -55.41 11.87
N GLU A 501 14.16 -54.09 11.62
CA GLU A 501 13.06 -53.33 10.96
C GLU A 501 13.36 -53.08 9.49
N GLU A 502 12.49 -53.54 8.58
CA GLU A 502 12.51 -53.16 7.16
C GLU A 502 12.20 -51.65 7.04
N ILE A 503 13.21 -50.86 6.71
CA ILE A 503 13.02 -49.48 6.28
C ILE A 503 12.56 -49.53 4.81
N GLY A 504 11.26 -49.30 4.58
CA GLY A 504 10.71 -49.17 3.22
C GLY A 504 11.28 -47.95 2.46
N GLU A 505 10.91 -47.79 1.19
CA GLU A 505 11.34 -46.67 0.33
C GLU A 505 11.23 -45.31 1.05
N ILE A 506 12.30 -44.51 0.99
CA ILE A 506 12.34 -43.19 1.60
C ILE A 506 12.05 -42.14 0.53
N VAL A 507 10.90 -41.46 0.65
CA VAL A 507 10.69 -40.20 -0.09
C VAL A 507 11.38 -39.07 0.69
N LEU A 508 12.44 -38.52 0.10
CA LEU A 508 13.22 -37.42 0.64
C LEU A 508 12.73 -36.08 0.07
N GLY A 509 12.27 -35.20 0.95
CA GLY A 509 12.01 -33.81 0.60
C GLY A 509 13.30 -33.01 0.47
N ILE A 510 13.51 -32.39 -0.69
CA ILE A 510 14.63 -31.47 -0.96
C ILE A 510 14.11 -30.08 -1.35
N PRO A 511 14.89 -29.00 -1.20
CA PRO A 511 14.52 -27.70 -1.73
C PRO A 511 14.42 -27.73 -3.26
N GLU A 512 13.53 -26.95 -3.84
CA GLU A 512 13.48 -26.70 -5.29
C GLU A 512 14.85 -26.26 -5.84
N SER A 513 15.18 -26.71 -7.05
CA SER A 513 16.44 -26.39 -7.71
C SER A 513 16.75 -24.89 -7.69
N GLY A 514 18.01 -24.55 -7.40
CA GLY A 514 18.47 -23.16 -7.29
C GLY A 514 18.19 -22.49 -5.94
N THR A 515 17.40 -23.09 -5.04
CA THR A 515 17.16 -22.57 -3.69
C THR A 515 18.38 -22.76 -2.78
N TYR A 516 19.10 -23.88 -2.97
CA TYR A 516 20.31 -24.22 -2.23
C TYR A 516 21.42 -24.61 -3.22
N PRO A 517 22.71 -24.38 -2.89
CA PRO A 517 23.83 -24.89 -3.67
C PRO A 517 23.76 -26.42 -3.83
N GLU A 518 23.89 -26.91 -5.07
CA GLU A 518 23.75 -28.33 -5.40
C GLU A 518 24.68 -29.23 -4.58
N ASN A 519 25.90 -28.76 -4.31
CA ASN A 519 26.86 -29.48 -3.48
C ASN A 519 26.42 -29.65 -2.01
N ILE A 520 25.60 -28.75 -1.48
CA ILE A 520 25.01 -28.85 -0.14
C ILE A 520 23.90 -29.91 -0.14
N ILE A 521 23.03 -29.89 -1.16
CA ILE A 521 21.96 -30.88 -1.35
C ILE A 521 22.57 -32.28 -1.46
N GLU A 522 23.54 -32.47 -2.36
CA GLU A 522 24.21 -33.76 -2.57
C GLU A 522 24.97 -34.22 -1.32
N THR A 523 25.53 -33.32 -0.51
CA THR A 523 26.14 -33.71 0.77
C THR A 523 25.10 -34.32 1.73
N CYS A 524 23.89 -33.76 1.78
CA CYS A 524 22.80 -34.27 2.63
C CYS A 524 22.28 -35.62 2.13
N ILE A 525 22.12 -35.78 0.81
CA ILE A 525 21.68 -37.02 0.18
C ILE A 525 22.69 -38.14 0.43
N ASN A 526 23.98 -37.88 0.18
CA ASN A 526 25.04 -38.87 0.39
C ASN A 526 25.12 -39.30 1.87
N LYS A 527 24.92 -38.36 2.80
CA LYS A 527 24.87 -38.69 4.23
C LYS A 527 23.71 -39.61 4.56
N LEU A 528 22.51 -39.37 4.01
CA LEU A 528 21.34 -40.23 4.24
C LEU A 528 21.52 -41.62 3.63
N ASN A 529 22.02 -41.70 2.39
CA ASN A 529 22.36 -42.97 1.72
C ASN A 529 23.32 -43.81 2.57
N SER A 530 24.35 -43.18 3.15
CA SER A 530 25.34 -43.87 3.99
C SER A 530 24.79 -44.46 5.30
N GLN A 531 23.60 -44.04 5.75
CA GLN A 531 23.00 -44.46 7.03
C GLN A 531 21.87 -45.47 6.87
N THR A 532 21.24 -45.52 5.68
CA THR A 532 19.99 -46.26 5.45
C THR A 532 20.20 -47.47 4.53
N MET A 533 21.06 -47.36 3.50
CA MET A 533 21.21 -48.36 2.43
C MET A 533 19.88 -48.72 1.70
N VAL A 534 18.90 -47.81 1.70
CA VAL A 534 17.58 -47.98 1.05
C VAL A 534 17.50 -47.10 -0.21
N ASP A 535 16.63 -47.45 -1.15
CA ASP A 535 16.31 -46.61 -2.30
C ASP A 535 15.63 -45.30 -1.86
N ILE A 536 16.08 -44.17 -2.41
CA ILE A 536 15.64 -42.82 -2.04
C ILE A 536 15.05 -42.13 -3.27
N SER A 537 13.73 -41.93 -3.26
CA SER A 537 13.06 -41.05 -4.21
C SER A 537 13.05 -39.60 -3.69
N ARG A 538 13.11 -38.63 -4.61
CA ARG A 538 13.25 -37.20 -4.28
C ARG A 538 11.97 -36.45 -4.64
N VAL A 539 11.53 -35.56 -3.77
CA VAL A 539 10.44 -34.59 -4.05
C VAL A 539 10.91 -33.20 -3.68
N GLU A 540 10.71 -32.24 -4.59
CA GLU A 540 11.04 -30.84 -4.36
C GLU A 540 9.95 -30.12 -3.56
N TYR A 541 10.38 -29.21 -2.69
CA TYR A 541 9.52 -28.30 -1.93
C TYR A 541 10.08 -26.87 -1.97
N PRO A 542 9.22 -25.84 -1.85
CA PRO A 542 9.66 -24.44 -1.97
C PRO A 542 10.66 -23.96 -0.91
N ASN A 543 10.75 -24.63 0.25
CA ASN A 543 11.66 -24.28 1.34
C ASN A 543 11.72 -25.38 2.43
N LEU A 544 12.73 -25.29 3.31
CA LEU A 544 12.93 -26.23 4.43
C LEU A 544 11.73 -26.35 5.39
N LYS A 545 10.95 -25.28 5.59
CA LYS A 545 9.77 -25.34 6.47
C LYS A 545 8.64 -26.14 5.82
N GLY A 546 8.46 -26.02 4.51
CA GLY A 546 7.53 -26.84 3.73
C GLY A 546 7.88 -28.32 3.79
N ILE A 547 9.18 -28.64 3.67
CA ILE A 547 9.71 -29.99 3.85
C ILE A 547 9.40 -30.53 5.25
N ALA A 548 9.72 -29.77 6.29
CA ALA A 548 9.46 -30.18 7.67
C ALA A 548 7.95 -30.39 7.96
N LEU A 549 7.08 -29.53 7.41
CA LEU A 549 5.63 -29.71 7.53
C LEU A 549 5.17 -30.99 6.81
N ALA A 550 5.70 -31.29 5.63
CA ALA A 550 5.40 -32.52 4.91
C ALA A 550 5.84 -33.77 5.68
N VAL A 551 7.03 -33.76 6.29
CA VAL A 551 7.51 -34.82 7.19
C VAL A 551 6.59 -34.97 8.39
N ARG A 552 6.25 -33.87 9.07
CA ARG A 552 5.38 -33.87 10.25
C ARG A 552 4.01 -34.47 9.94
N ASN A 553 3.44 -34.12 8.79
CA ASN A 553 2.14 -34.62 8.34
C ASN A 553 2.20 -36.03 7.74
N GLY A 554 3.39 -36.64 7.66
CA GLY A 554 3.58 -38.00 7.16
C GLY A 554 3.43 -38.14 5.65
N MET A 555 3.51 -37.04 4.90
CA MET A 555 3.47 -37.04 3.43
C MET A 555 4.76 -37.59 2.81
N ILE A 556 5.88 -37.42 3.52
CA ILE A 556 7.22 -37.90 3.16
C ILE A 556 7.93 -38.45 4.42
N GLN A 557 8.90 -39.34 4.23
CA GLN A 557 9.56 -40.06 5.33
C GLN A 557 10.70 -39.25 5.94
N ALA A 558 11.46 -38.52 5.11
CA ALA A 558 12.58 -37.71 5.53
C ALA A 558 12.65 -36.42 4.70
N GLY A 559 13.42 -35.44 5.18
CA GLY A 559 13.58 -34.19 4.45
C GLY A 559 14.82 -33.42 4.86
N MET A 560 15.36 -32.59 3.96
CA MET A 560 16.36 -31.60 4.35
C MET A 560 15.74 -30.56 5.30
N GLY A 561 16.47 -30.20 6.36
CA GLY A 561 16.04 -29.19 7.32
C GLY A 561 17.21 -28.63 8.12
N ASN A 562 16.97 -27.54 8.86
CA ASN A 562 17.91 -27.04 9.85
C ASN A 562 17.43 -27.37 11.28
N ARG A 563 18.33 -27.29 12.26
CA ARG A 563 18.01 -27.65 13.65
C ARG A 563 16.85 -26.82 14.24
N ASP A 564 16.76 -25.54 13.88
CA ASP A 564 15.66 -24.67 14.29
C ASP A 564 14.30 -25.17 13.79
N THR A 565 14.23 -25.51 12.50
CA THR A 565 13.00 -26.05 11.89
C THR A 565 12.63 -27.39 12.52
N ALA A 566 13.61 -28.28 12.76
CA ALA A 566 13.36 -29.56 13.42
C ALA A 566 12.72 -29.36 14.81
N SER A 567 13.28 -28.46 15.62
CA SER A 567 12.75 -28.13 16.95
C SER A 567 11.33 -27.57 16.89
N ARG A 568 11.06 -26.60 15.99
CA ARG A 568 9.73 -25.98 15.85
C ARG A 568 8.64 -26.97 15.45
N TYR A 569 8.98 -27.93 14.59
CA TYR A 569 8.02 -28.93 14.10
C TYR A 569 8.01 -30.22 14.94
N ARG A 570 8.81 -30.29 16.03
CA ARG A 570 8.99 -31.47 16.88
C ARG A 570 9.39 -32.70 16.06
N LEU A 571 10.45 -32.52 15.27
CA LEU A 571 11.04 -33.55 14.44
C LEU A 571 12.42 -33.91 14.98
N ASP A 572 12.77 -35.17 14.84
CA ASP A 572 14.14 -35.63 15.08
C ASP A 572 15.06 -35.08 13.99
N PHE A 573 16.33 -34.88 14.35
CA PHE A 573 17.31 -34.19 13.50
C PHE A 573 18.64 -34.94 13.45
N MET A 574 19.05 -35.31 12.24
CA MET A 574 20.38 -35.86 11.96
C MET A 574 21.27 -34.76 11.36
N PRO A 575 22.27 -34.25 12.10
CA PRO A 575 23.18 -33.23 11.57
C PRO A 575 24.04 -33.79 10.44
N VAL A 576 24.24 -32.99 9.39
CA VAL A 576 25.05 -33.33 8.22
C VAL A 576 26.25 -32.38 8.10
N LEU A 577 25.99 -31.07 8.07
CA LEU A 577 27.00 -30.04 7.86
C LEU A 577 26.61 -28.72 8.52
N ASP A 578 27.60 -27.88 8.75
CA ASP A 578 27.39 -26.47 9.10
C ASP A 578 27.32 -25.61 7.85
N GLU A 579 26.37 -24.70 7.79
CA GLU A 579 26.26 -23.66 6.76
C GLU A 579 26.37 -22.27 7.37
N THR A 580 26.84 -21.31 6.58
CA THR A 580 26.96 -19.91 6.97
C THR A 580 26.16 -19.05 5.99
N TYR A 581 25.38 -18.13 6.56
CA TYR A 581 24.59 -17.16 5.83
C TYR A 581 25.33 -15.82 5.78
N TYR A 582 25.51 -15.33 4.56
CA TYR A 582 26.17 -14.06 4.26
C TYR A 582 25.18 -13.09 3.61
N ILE A 583 25.42 -11.81 3.84
CA ILE A 583 24.89 -10.73 3.00
C ILE A 583 25.99 -10.25 2.07
N ALA A 584 25.74 -10.32 0.77
CA ALA A 584 26.55 -9.73 -0.27
C ALA A 584 26.01 -8.35 -0.65
N ALA A 585 26.85 -7.32 -0.61
CA ALA A 585 26.52 -5.96 -1.06
C ALA A 585 27.77 -5.14 -1.38
N SER A 586 27.60 -3.92 -1.91
CA SER A 586 28.71 -2.97 -2.02
C SER A 586 29.21 -2.54 -0.64
N GLU A 587 30.50 -2.19 -0.54
CA GLU A 587 31.13 -1.78 0.74
C GLU A 587 30.33 -0.68 1.44
N LYS A 588 30.02 0.41 0.73
CA LYS A 588 29.16 1.50 1.23
C LYS A 588 27.79 1.03 1.75
N THR A 589 27.20 0.00 1.14
CA THR A 589 25.90 -0.54 1.56
C THR A 589 26.05 -1.41 2.80
N LEU A 590 27.10 -2.24 2.87
CA LEU A 590 27.41 -3.01 4.06
C LEU A 590 27.74 -2.11 5.24
N ASP A 591 28.49 -1.03 5.05
CA ASP A 591 28.79 -0.08 6.13
C ASP A 591 27.51 0.53 6.70
N LYS A 592 26.58 0.93 5.82
CA LYS A 592 25.25 1.41 6.25
C LYS A 592 24.47 0.34 6.99
N PHE A 593 24.46 -0.89 6.48
CA PHE A 593 23.75 -2.01 7.08
C PHE A 593 24.35 -2.42 8.44
N HIS A 594 25.68 -2.45 8.55
CA HIS A 594 26.41 -2.72 9.77
C HIS A 594 26.16 -1.62 10.81
N ASN A 595 26.20 -0.34 10.41
CA ASN A 595 25.84 0.77 11.31
C ASN A 595 24.40 0.69 11.82
N ILE A 596 23.47 0.15 11.02
CA ILE A 596 22.11 -0.13 11.46
C ILE A 596 22.12 -1.20 12.56
N LEU A 597 22.85 -2.31 12.37
CA LEU A 597 22.97 -3.37 13.37
C LEU A 597 23.60 -2.88 14.69
N LYS A 598 24.68 -2.09 14.62
CA LYS A 598 25.33 -1.48 15.80
C LYS A 598 24.37 -0.60 16.61
N LYS A 599 23.51 0.18 15.97
CA LYS A 599 22.52 1.03 16.66
C LYS A 599 21.55 0.24 17.54
N PHE A 600 21.31 -1.03 17.21
CA PHE A 600 20.45 -1.90 18.03
C PHE A 600 21.19 -2.60 19.15
N GLY A 601 22.51 -2.70 19.04
CA GLY A 601 23.38 -3.18 20.08
C GLY A 601 22.90 -4.50 20.69
N ASN A 602 23.00 -4.57 22.01
CA ASN A 602 22.63 -5.74 22.79
C ASN A 602 21.12 -6.08 22.74
N GLU A 603 20.25 -5.09 22.51
CA GLU A 603 18.80 -5.33 22.45
C GLU A 603 18.42 -6.13 21.19
N GLY A 604 18.92 -5.71 20.02
CA GLY A 604 18.72 -6.44 18.77
C GLY A 604 19.30 -7.86 18.83
N LEU A 605 20.50 -8.01 19.41
CA LEU A 605 21.13 -9.32 19.59
C LEU A 605 20.31 -10.24 20.51
N LYS A 606 19.76 -9.69 21.60
CA LYS A 606 18.90 -10.44 22.53
C LYS A 606 17.65 -10.97 21.82
N ILE A 607 16.95 -10.12 21.06
CA ILE A 607 15.76 -10.51 20.28
C ILE A 607 16.09 -11.65 19.30
N LEU A 608 17.24 -11.58 18.62
CA LEU A 608 17.65 -12.63 17.70
C LEU A 608 17.96 -13.94 18.43
N LYS A 609 18.72 -13.90 19.53
CA LYS A 609 19.05 -15.09 20.33
C LYS A 609 17.82 -15.75 20.94
N GLU A 610 16.83 -14.97 21.38
CA GLU A 610 15.59 -15.49 21.96
C GLU A 610 14.72 -16.22 20.93
N ASN A 611 14.61 -15.66 19.71
CA ASN A 611 13.77 -16.19 18.64
C ASN A 611 14.43 -17.27 17.78
N TYR A 612 15.76 -17.32 17.73
CA TYR A 612 16.55 -18.18 16.84
C TYR A 612 17.67 -18.92 17.59
N ARG A 613 17.31 -19.64 18.65
CA ARG A 613 18.25 -20.28 19.60
C ARG A 613 19.24 -21.27 18.98
N HIS A 614 18.91 -21.86 17.84
CA HIS A 614 19.75 -22.82 17.14
C HIS A 614 20.67 -22.19 16.08
N TYR A 615 20.63 -20.87 15.94
CA TYR A 615 21.50 -20.11 15.05
C TYR A 615 22.68 -19.51 15.84
N LYS A 616 23.90 -19.65 15.29
CA LYS A 616 25.10 -19.00 15.81
C LYS A 616 25.23 -17.62 15.17
N ILE A 617 24.60 -16.61 15.77
CA ILE A 617 24.61 -15.21 15.30
C ILE A 617 26.02 -14.62 15.42
N ASN A 618 26.46 -13.86 14.42
CA ASN A 618 27.71 -13.09 14.49
C ASN A 618 27.51 -11.87 15.41
N GLU A 619 27.96 -12.00 16.66
CA GLU A 619 27.73 -11.00 17.71
C GLU A 619 28.51 -9.70 17.45
N GLU A 620 29.66 -9.77 16.77
CA GLU A 620 30.49 -8.61 16.45
C GLU A 620 29.76 -7.56 15.62
N LEU A 621 28.72 -7.95 14.87
CA LEU A 621 27.88 -7.01 14.10
C LEU A 621 27.08 -6.04 14.98
N PHE A 622 26.91 -6.37 16.25
CA PHE A 622 26.09 -5.62 17.21
C PHE A 622 26.94 -4.92 18.28
N LEU A 623 28.27 -5.06 18.24
CA LEU A 623 29.18 -4.44 19.19
C LEU A 623 29.76 -3.15 18.57
N GLU A 624 30.03 -2.14 19.42
CA GLU A 624 30.57 -0.84 18.99
C GLU A 624 31.98 -0.92 18.39
#